data_AF-A0A413K097-F1
#
_entry.id   AF-A0A413K097-F1
#
_cell.length_a   1.000
_cell.length_b   1.000
_cell.length_c   1.000
_cell.angle_alpha   90.00
_cell.angle_beta   90.00
_cell.angle_gamma   90.00
#
_symmetry.space_group_name_H-M   'P 1'
#
loop_
_entity.id
_entity.type
_entity.pdbx_description
1 polymer ?
#
loop_
_entity_poly.entity_id
_entity_poly.type
_entity_poly.pdbx_seq_one_letter_code
_entity_poly.pdbx_strand_id
1 'polypeptide(L)'
;MRKQMRIKNLLTMMFVLCACAACNDDKNEETPLNQVLAGKYEGYSIGNCAMFTDYVMGEKSVVTIAPNEDGTINVNYDSGSGEFKLNNIKVTSKTFEGSGQVELSMNDKPAGTKDFTLTGSVDDQKKLTLKVNVPSVMGGLAIEFIQGTLPLSYHVSGTYSKEANLSVSVGSTTYPDITDCKVSMKRSSDNTVEVTLKGLSNLNKSETGKGMNLGDFTVTDVKVTSADNSTFKIEGSISATDTNNTKITGTISGTVTNSEANITFTFKPGAMPIDITAQFKGKK
;
A
#
# COMPACT_ATOMS: atom_id res chain seq x y z
N MET A 1 7.74 35.37 -80.57
CA MET A 1 7.35 34.01 -81.03
C MET A 1 7.06 33.13 -79.83
N ARG A 2 5.81 32.62 -79.76
CA ARG A 2 5.30 31.33 -79.23
C ARG A 2 5.67 30.95 -77.77
N LYS A 3 4.69 30.99 -76.84
CA LYS A 3 3.74 29.90 -76.46
C LYS A 3 4.47 28.77 -75.70
N GLN A 4 3.99 28.19 -74.59
CA GLN A 4 2.65 28.12 -74.05
C GLN A 4 2.69 27.61 -72.59
N MET A 5 1.73 28.08 -71.78
CA MET A 5 1.28 27.45 -70.53
C MET A 5 0.92 25.96 -70.70
N ARG A 6 1.06 25.17 -69.62
CA ARG A 6 -0.01 24.27 -69.17
C ARG A 6 -0.13 24.23 -67.64
N ILE A 7 -1.19 24.88 -67.18
CA ILE A 7 -1.93 24.67 -65.93
C ILE A 7 -2.55 23.26 -65.90
N LYS A 8 -2.64 22.67 -64.71
CA LYS A 8 -3.78 21.86 -64.19
C LYS A 8 -3.52 21.63 -62.68
N ASN A 9 -4.11 22.45 -61.81
CA ASN A 9 -5.37 22.21 -61.09
C ASN A 9 -5.33 21.05 -60.08
N LEU A 10 -5.21 21.39 -58.78
CA LEU A 10 -5.93 20.77 -57.66
C LEU A 10 -5.72 21.68 -56.41
N LEU A 11 -6.43 22.80 -56.28
CA LEU A 11 -7.65 22.98 -55.50
C LEU A 11 -7.57 22.53 -54.01
N THR A 12 -7.05 23.45 -53.20
CA THR A 12 -7.63 24.04 -51.98
C THR A 12 -8.71 23.27 -51.20
N MET A 13 -8.49 23.05 -49.89
CA MET A 13 -9.53 23.24 -48.86
C MET A 13 -8.88 23.52 -47.50
N MET A 14 -8.48 24.77 -47.31
CA MET A 14 -8.21 25.39 -46.02
C MET A 14 -9.56 25.88 -45.49
N PHE A 15 -10.11 25.21 -44.48
CA PHE A 15 -11.28 25.70 -43.75
C PHE A 15 -10.80 26.57 -42.60
N VAL A 16 -10.64 27.86 -42.89
CA VAL A 16 -10.72 28.92 -41.87
C VAL A 16 -12.17 29.39 -41.88
N LEU A 17 -12.89 29.12 -40.79
CA LEU A 17 -14.13 29.83 -40.49
C LEU A 17 -13.94 30.66 -39.22
N CYS A 18 -13.91 31.97 -39.44
CA CYS A 18 -14.20 33.06 -38.52
C CYS A 18 -15.19 33.92 -39.33
N ALA A 19 -16.34 34.44 -38.90
CA ALA A 19 -16.95 34.69 -37.61
C ALA A 19 -18.48 34.41 -37.75
N CYS A 20 -19.30 34.43 -36.70
CA CYS A 20 -19.96 35.64 -36.21
C CYS A 20 -20.37 35.47 -34.75
N ALA A 21 -20.16 36.52 -33.96
CA ALA A 21 -20.74 36.68 -32.64
C ALA A 21 -22.28 36.60 -32.71
N ALA A 22 -22.84 35.57 -32.08
CA ALA A 22 -24.19 35.64 -31.54
C ALA A 22 -24.04 35.98 -30.06
N CYS A 23 -24.64 37.10 -29.64
CA CYS A 23 -24.87 37.37 -28.23
C CYS A 23 -25.53 36.14 -27.59
N ASN A 24 -24.88 35.55 -26.61
CA ASN A 24 -25.58 34.87 -25.54
C ASN A 24 -24.94 35.35 -24.24
N ASP A 25 -25.81 35.74 -23.32
CA ASP A 25 -25.54 36.30 -22.01
C ASP A 25 -24.29 35.72 -21.34
N ASP A 26 -23.59 36.59 -20.59
CA ASP A 26 -22.65 36.24 -19.52
C ASP A 26 -23.32 35.35 -18.46
N LYS A 27 -23.67 34.12 -18.82
CA LYS A 27 -23.84 33.04 -17.88
C LYS A 27 -22.44 32.52 -17.63
N ASN A 28 -21.93 32.78 -16.44
CA ASN A 28 -20.98 31.87 -15.80
C ASN A 28 -21.61 30.47 -15.84
N GLU A 29 -21.42 29.72 -16.93
CA GLU A 29 -21.78 28.32 -16.99
C GLU A 29 -20.75 27.60 -16.11
N GLU A 30 -21.09 27.50 -14.82
CA GLU A 30 -20.38 26.61 -13.92
C GLU A 30 -20.30 25.23 -14.59
N THR A 31 -19.07 24.73 -14.73
CA THR A 31 -18.84 23.40 -15.30
C THR A 31 -19.72 22.38 -14.56
N PRO A 32 -20.52 21.56 -15.28
CA PRO A 32 -21.42 20.60 -14.65
C PRO A 32 -20.68 19.68 -13.66
N LEU A 33 -21.29 19.40 -12.50
CA LEU A 33 -20.63 18.63 -11.43
C LEU A 33 -20.10 17.27 -11.89
N ASN A 34 -20.81 16.58 -12.80
CA ASN A 34 -20.34 15.32 -13.35
C ASN A 34 -19.05 15.46 -14.17
N GLN A 35 -18.89 16.56 -14.93
CA GLN A 35 -17.65 16.89 -15.62
C GLN A 35 -16.55 17.31 -14.65
N VAL A 36 -16.90 17.96 -13.53
CA VAL A 36 -15.95 18.27 -12.46
C VAL A 36 -15.41 16.99 -11.81
N LEU A 37 -16.17 15.90 -11.74
CA LEU A 37 -15.69 14.64 -11.15
C LEU A 37 -14.98 13.72 -12.14
N ALA A 38 -15.20 13.92 -13.44
CA ALA A 38 -14.67 13.08 -14.50
C ALA A 38 -13.14 12.95 -14.44
N GLY A 39 -12.65 11.73 -14.65
CA GLY A 39 -11.21 11.48 -14.65
C GLY A 39 -10.83 10.03 -14.38
N LYS A 40 -9.52 9.78 -14.48
CA LYS A 40 -8.86 8.54 -14.08
C LYS A 40 -8.01 8.83 -12.85
N TYR A 41 -8.28 8.14 -11.76
CA TYR A 41 -7.59 8.27 -10.48
C TYR A 41 -6.80 6.99 -10.21
N GLU A 42 -5.49 7.13 -10.07
CA GLU A 42 -4.57 6.01 -9.83
C GLU A 42 -4.13 6.01 -8.37
N GLY A 43 -4.10 4.83 -7.77
CA GLY A 43 -3.88 4.68 -6.35
C GLY A 43 -3.60 3.24 -5.94
N TYR A 44 -3.88 2.97 -4.68
CA TYR A 44 -3.88 1.63 -4.10
C TYR A 44 -5.12 1.44 -3.25
N SER A 45 -5.40 0.19 -2.89
CA SER A 45 -6.62 -0.18 -2.15
C SER A 45 -6.29 -0.91 -0.87
N ILE A 46 -6.91 -0.49 0.24
CA ILE A 46 -6.72 -1.09 1.56
C ILE A 46 -8.03 -1.69 2.07
N GLY A 47 -7.96 -2.94 2.52
CA GLY A 47 -9.08 -3.72 3.02
C GLY A 47 -9.03 -3.88 4.54
N ASN A 48 -10.22 -3.84 5.14
CA ASN A 48 -10.43 -4.09 6.56
C ASN A 48 -11.67 -4.98 6.73
N CYS A 49 -11.58 -5.99 7.60
CA CYS A 49 -12.70 -6.83 8.00
C CYS A 49 -12.50 -7.37 9.43
N ALA A 50 -13.36 -8.27 9.89
CA ALA A 50 -13.23 -8.85 11.23
C ALA A 50 -11.95 -9.69 11.44
N MET A 51 -11.32 -10.15 10.34
CA MET A 51 -10.15 -11.04 10.39
C MET A 51 -8.81 -10.32 10.16
N PHE A 52 -8.82 -9.17 9.49
CA PHE A 52 -7.61 -8.42 9.17
C PHE A 52 -7.89 -6.93 9.05
N THR A 53 -6.85 -6.12 9.23
CA THR A 53 -6.85 -4.68 9.06
C THR A 53 -5.62 -4.27 8.27
N ASP A 54 -5.68 -3.12 7.59
CA ASP A 54 -4.57 -2.54 6.83
C ASP A 54 -4.00 -3.51 5.75
N TYR A 55 -4.87 -4.29 5.11
CA TYR A 55 -4.47 -5.29 4.12
C TYR A 55 -4.49 -4.69 2.71
N VAL A 56 -3.42 -4.88 1.93
CA VAL A 56 -3.34 -4.38 0.55
C VAL A 56 -4.21 -5.24 -0.37
N MET A 57 -5.30 -4.66 -0.88
CA MET A 57 -6.19 -5.29 -1.87
C MET A 57 -5.63 -5.17 -3.29
N GLY A 58 -4.85 -4.11 -3.55
CA GLY A 58 -4.19 -3.88 -4.83
C GLY A 58 -3.24 -2.71 -4.75
N GLU A 59 -2.04 -2.87 -5.31
CA GLU A 59 -0.98 -1.84 -5.29
C GLU A 59 -1.15 -0.77 -6.38
N LYS A 60 -1.90 -1.10 -7.45
CA LYS A 60 -2.10 -0.28 -8.65
C LYS A 60 -3.57 -0.21 -9.03
N SER A 61 -4.38 0.24 -8.08
CA SER A 61 -5.82 0.37 -8.25
C SER A 61 -6.17 1.57 -9.11
N VAL A 62 -7.28 1.46 -9.83
CA VAL A 62 -7.73 2.51 -10.76
C VAL A 62 -9.21 2.77 -10.56
N VAL A 63 -9.57 4.04 -10.39
CA VAL A 63 -10.96 4.50 -10.45
C VAL A 63 -11.13 5.36 -11.69
N THR A 64 -12.11 5.01 -12.53
CA THR A 64 -12.52 5.81 -13.69
C THR A 64 -13.92 6.35 -13.44
N ILE A 65 -14.06 7.68 -13.54
CA ILE A 65 -15.35 8.38 -13.48
C ILE A 65 -15.63 8.96 -14.86
N ALA A 66 -16.70 8.50 -15.50
CA ALA A 66 -17.12 8.95 -16.83
C ALA A 66 -18.44 9.74 -16.72
N PRO A 67 -18.50 10.98 -17.22
CA PRO A 67 -19.73 11.77 -17.23
C PRO A 67 -20.69 11.29 -18.33
N ASN A 68 -21.98 11.29 -18.03
CA ASN A 68 -23.06 11.04 -18.98
C ASN A 68 -23.70 12.36 -19.44
N GLU A 69 -24.39 12.34 -20.58
CA GLU A 69 -25.08 13.52 -21.14
C GLU A 69 -26.23 14.02 -20.25
N ASP A 70 -26.85 13.13 -19.48
CA ASP A 70 -27.96 13.42 -18.56
C ASP A 70 -27.55 14.05 -17.21
N GLY A 71 -26.26 14.38 -17.06
CA GLY A 71 -25.72 14.95 -15.82
C GLY A 71 -25.32 13.92 -14.76
N THR A 72 -25.48 12.61 -15.04
CA THR A 72 -25.01 11.53 -14.15
C THR A 72 -23.56 11.12 -14.44
N ILE A 73 -23.03 10.18 -13.66
CA ILE A 73 -21.71 9.55 -13.87
C ILE A 73 -21.81 8.02 -13.89
N ASN A 74 -20.87 7.38 -14.58
CA ASN A 74 -20.53 5.97 -14.40
C ASN A 74 -19.20 5.88 -13.66
N VAL A 75 -19.10 4.93 -12.72
CA VAL A 75 -17.91 4.70 -11.90
C VAL A 75 -17.45 3.27 -12.13
N ASN A 76 -16.19 3.10 -12.53
CA ASN A 76 -15.51 1.81 -12.55
C ASN A 76 -14.32 1.86 -11.60
N TYR A 77 -14.32 1.02 -10.57
CA TYR A 77 -13.23 0.92 -9.61
C TYR A 77 -12.64 -0.48 -9.63
N ASP A 78 -11.44 -0.59 -10.20
CA ASP A 78 -10.61 -1.78 -10.10
C ASP A 78 -9.75 -1.67 -8.83
N SER A 79 -10.12 -2.44 -7.82
CA SER A 79 -9.39 -2.50 -6.55
C SER A 79 -8.15 -3.38 -6.60
N GLY A 80 -7.95 -4.16 -7.67
CA GLY A 80 -6.99 -5.27 -7.76
C GLY A 80 -7.50 -6.59 -7.18
N SER A 81 -8.54 -6.55 -6.35
CA SER A 81 -9.20 -7.73 -5.75
C SER A 81 -10.70 -7.78 -6.03
N GLY A 82 -11.14 -7.08 -7.07
CA GLY A 82 -12.53 -6.97 -7.49
C GLY A 82 -12.78 -5.68 -8.25
N GLU A 83 -13.68 -5.75 -9.24
CA GLU A 83 -14.08 -4.61 -10.08
C GLU A 83 -15.49 -4.14 -9.70
N PHE A 84 -15.60 -2.92 -9.18
CA PHE A 84 -16.84 -2.34 -8.68
C PHE A 84 -17.40 -1.35 -9.71
N LYS A 85 -18.63 -1.60 -10.17
CA LYS A 85 -19.29 -0.80 -11.21
C LYS A 85 -20.57 -0.18 -10.71
N LEU A 86 -20.73 1.12 -10.94
CA LEU A 86 -21.98 1.87 -10.77
C LEU A 86 -22.28 2.65 -12.05
N ASN A 87 -23.53 2.63 -12.51
CA ASN A 87 -23.96 3.33 -13.71
C ASN A 87 -25.06 4.35 -13.38
N ASN A 88 -25.08 5.45 -14.13
CA ASN A 88 -26.11 6.49 -14.06
C ASN A 88 -26.30 7.09 -12.65
N ILE A 89 -25.20 7.31 -11.93
CA ILE A 89 -25.21 7.84 -10.57
C ILE A 89 -25.33 9.36 -10.56
N LYS A 90 -26.24 9.88 -9.74
CA LYS A 90 -26.39 11.32 -9.53
C LYS A 90 -25.24 11.85 -8.68
N VAL A 91 -24.73 13.03 -9.05
CA VAL A 91 -23.70 13.75 -8.29
C VAL A 91 -24.35 14.89 -7.52
N THR A 92 -24.08 14.96 -6.22
CA THR A 92 -24.55 16.06 -5.35
C THR A 92 -23.35 16.61 -4.62
N SER A 93 -23.07 17.92 -4.70
CA SER A 93 -21.98 18.56 -3.93
C SER A 93 -20.62 17.83 -4.03
N LYS A 94 -20.24 17.38 -5.23
CA LYS A 94 -19.03 16.58 -5.52
C LYS A 94 -18.94 15.22 -4.82
N THR A 95 -20.07 14.71 -4.30
CA THR A 95 -20.19 13.36 -3.74
C THR A 95 -21.12 12.50 -4.59
N PHE A 96 -20.91 11.19 -4.53
CA PHE A 96 -21.72 10.18 -5.18
C PHE A 96 -21.78 8.90 -4.35
N GLU A 97 -22.88 8.17 -4.46
CA GLU A 97 -23.08 6.91 -3.78
C GLU A 97 -23.94 5.96 -4.62
N GLY A 98 -23.83 4.67 -4.36
CA GLY A 98 -24.68 3.68 -5.00
C GLY A 98 -24.43 2.27 -4.47
N SER A 99 -25.22 1.33 -4.97
CA SER A 99 -25.12 -0.08 -4.65
C SER A 99 -25.02 -0.90 -5.93
N GLY A 100 -24.33 -2.04 -5.85
CA GLY A 100 -24.18 -2.93 -6.97
C GLY A 100 -23.75 -4.32 -6.53
N GLN A 101 -23.24 -5.08 -7.49
CA GLN A 101 -22.77 -6.43 -7.29
C GLN A 101 -21.33 -6.57 -7.78
N VAL A 102 -20.50 -7.28 -7.02
CA VAL A 102 -19.09 -7.51 -7.33
C VAL A 102 -18.78 -9.00 -7.21
N GLU A 103 -17.87 -9.48 -8.05
CA GLU A 103 -17.18 -10.74 -7.81
C GLU A 103 -15.79 -10.42 -7.25
N LEU A 104 -15.52 -10.84 -6.01
CA LEU A 104 -14.23 -10.61 -5.36
C LEU A 104 -13.19 -11.60 -5.90
N SER A 105 -11.98 -11.13 -6.12
CA SER A 105 -10.87 -11.90 -6.70
C SER A 105 -9.60 -11.82 -5.82
N MET A 106 -9.76 -11.98 -4.50
CA MET A 106 -8.61 -12.03 -3.58
C MET A 106 -7.75 -13.29 -3.75
N ASN A 107 -8.28 -14.30 -4.44
CA ASN A 107 -7.61 -15.53 -4.81
C ASN A 107 -8.15 -16.01 -6.17
N ASP A 108 -7.49 -17.01 -6.75
CA ASP A 108 -7.83 -17.55 -8.09
C ASP A 108 -9.18 -18.29 -8.13
N LYS A 109 -9.94 -18.33 -7.04
CA LYS A 109 -11.22 -19.02 -6.98
C LYS A 109 -12.36 -18.03 -7.22
N PRO A 110 -13.37 -18.39 -8.03
CA PRO A 110 -14.56 -17.56 -8.18
C PRO A 110 -15.26 -17.42 -6.81
N ALA A 111 -15.29 -16.20 -6.28
CA ALA A 111 -15.92 -15.91 -4.99
C ALA A 111 -17.45 -15.80 -5.09
N GLY A 112 -17.99 -15.84 -6.31
CA GLY A 112 -19.38 -15.57 -6.60
C GLY A 112 -19.76 -14.13 -6.29
N THR A 113 -20.91 -13.73 -6.82
CA THR A 113 -21.40 -12.36 -6.70
C THR A 113 -21.78 -11.99 -5.26
N LYS A 114 -21.40 -10.80 -4.83
CA LYS A 114 -21.74 -10.19 -3.54
C LYS A 114 -22.26 -8.77 -3.74
N ASP A 115 -23.27 -8.42 -2.95
CA ASP A 115 -23.78 -7.05 -2.92
C ASP A 115 -22.78 -6.12 -2.22
N PHE A 116 -22.64 -4.91 -2.77
CA PHE A 116 -21.81 -3.86 -2.19
C PHE A 116 -22.54 -2.51 -2.18
N THR A 117 -22.06 -1.63 -1.31
CA THR A 117 -22.35 -0.19 -1.33
C THR A 117 -21.07 0.58 -1.53
N LEU A 118 -21.10 1.69 -2.27
CA LEU A 118 -19.95 2.52 -2.57
C LEU A 118 -20.30 3.98 -2.33
N THR A 119 -19.39 4.69 -1.66
CA THR A 119 -19.45 6.14 -1.46
C THR A 119 -18.16 6.76 -1.98
N GLY A 120 -18.24 7.87 -2.70
CA GLY A 120 -17.08 8.60 -3.18
C GLY A 120 -17.27 10.10 -3.20
N SER A 121 -16.15 10.82 -3.15
CA SER A 121 -16.12 12.28 -3.20
C SER A 121 -14.81 12.76 -3.84
N VAL A 122 -14.88 13.86 -4.59
CA VAL A 122 -13.70 14.54 -5.16
C VAL A 122 -13.58 15.93 -4.54
N ASP A 123 -12.43 16.23 -3.93
CA ASP A 123 -12.18 17.53 -3.32
C ASP A 123 -11.83 18.62 -4.36
N ASP A 124 -11.60 19.84 -3.87
CA ASP A 124 -11.26 20.99 -4.72
C ASP A 124 -9.88 20.84 -5.39
N GLN A 125 -9.03 19.99 -4.84
CA GLN A 125 -7.69 19.64 -5.34
C GLN A 125 -7.72 18.45 -6.30
N LYS A 126 -8.91 17.98 -6.73
CA LYS A 126 -9.09 16.80 -7.59
C LYS A 126 -8.53 15.51 -7.00
N LYS A 127 -8.57 15.39 -5.67
CA LYS A 127 -8.25 14.15 -4.97
C LYS A 127 -9.53 13.35 -4.74
N LEU A 128 -9.52 12.09 -5.17
CA LEU A 128 -10.61 11.16 -4.94
C LEU A 128 -10.46 10.49 -3.57
N THR A 129 -11.56 10.46 -2.81
CA THR A 129 -11.77 9.53 -1.70
C THR A 129 -12.90 8.58 -2.09
N LEU A 130 -12.69 7.28 -1.98
CA LEU A 130 -13.68 6.28 -2.32
C LEU A 130 -13.62 5.11 -1.34
N LYS A 131 -14.80 4.69 -0.87
CA LYS A 131 -14.98 3.56 0.05
C LYS A 131 -16.05 2.63 -0.48
N VAL A 132 -15.79 1.34 -0.37
CA VAL A 132 -16.74 0.29 -0.67
C VAL A 132 -16.96 -0.57 0.56
N ASN A 133 -18.19 -1.01 0.78
CA ASN A 133 -18.54 -1.96 1.82
C ASN A 133 -19.24 -3.18 1.21
N VAL A 134 -18.75 -4.37 1.54
CA VAL A 134 -19.28 -5.68 1.18
C VAL A 134 -19.66 -6.40 2.49
N PRO A 135 -20.88 -6.19 3.01
CA PRO A 135 -21.23 -6.60 4.37
C PRO A 135 -21.33 -8.12 4.56
N SER A 136 -21.62 -8.87 3.48
CA SER A 136 -21.91 -10.31 3.55
C SER A 136 -20.68 -11.21 3.67
N VAL A 137 -19.46 -10.66 3.61
CA VAL A 137 -18.21 -11.42 3.66
C VAL A 137 -17.37 -11.04 4.87
N MET A 138 -16.75 -12.04 5.51
CA MET A 138 -15.69 -11.84 6.51
C MET A 138 -16.06 -10.93 7.70
N GLY A 139 -17.34 -10.91 8.09
CA GLY A 139 -17.85 -10.04 9.16
C GLY A 139 -17.97 -8.56 8.76
N GLY A 140 -18.01 -8.28 7.45
CA GLY A 140 -18.08 -6.93 6.88
C GLY A 140 -16.72 -6.50 6.33
N LEU A 141 -16.56 -6.56 5.00
CA LEU A 141 -15.36 -6.11 4.32
C LEU A 141 -15.55 -4.66 3.85
N ALA A 142 -14.69 -3.76 4.33
CA ALA A 142 -14.56 -2.41 3.82
C ALA A 142 -13.28 -2.29 2.99
N ILE A 143 -13.35 -1.67 1.82
CA ILE A 143 -12.21 -1.35 0.96
C ILE A 143 -12.15 0.15 0.73
N GLU A 144 -11.00 0.76 1.02
CA GLU A 144 -10.72 2.17 0.79
C GLU A 144 -9.71 2.33 -0.35
N PHE A 145 -10.06 3.16 -1.32
CA PHE A 145 -9.12 3.61 -2.35
C PHE A 145 -8.36 4.83 -1.84
N ILE A 146 -7.05 4.81 -1.98
CA ILE A 146 -6.16 5.90 -1.61
C ILE A 146 -5.36 6.30 -2.84
N GLN A 147 -5.53 7.54 -3.29
CA GLN A 147 -4.83 8.07 -4.45
C GLN A 147 -3.33 8.24 -4.16
N GLY A 148 -2.49 7.87 -5.14
CA GLY A 148 -1.03 7.98 -5.06
C GLY A 148 -0.32 6.64 -5.01
N THR A 149 0.95 6.67 -4.63
CA THR A 149 1.81 5.47 -4.58
C THR A 149 1.65 4.75 -3.25
N LEU A 150 1.64 3.41 -3.28
CA LEU A 150 1.65 2.59 -2.08
C LEU A 150 2.87 2.94 -1.20
N PRO A 151 2.67 3.24 0.10
CA PRO A 151 3.78 3.55 0.99
C PRO A 151 4.78 2.39 1.17
N LEU A 152 6.07 2.71 1.29
CA LEU A 152 7.16 1.72 1.34
C LEU A 152 7.01 0.71 2.48
N SER A 153 6.48 1.13 3.62
CA SER A 153 6.34 0.26 4.78
C SER A 153 5.35 -0.90 4.57
N TYR A 154 4.44 -0.84 3.58
CA TYR A 154 3.60 -1.99 3.22
C TYR A 154 4.44 -3.17 2.69
N HIS A 155 5.54 -2.90 1.97
CA HIS A 155 6.37 -3.94 1.37
C HIS A 155 7.17 -4.77 2.40
N VAL A 156 7.32 -4.26 3.63
CA VAL A 156 8.04 -4.96 4.71
C VAL A 156 7.12 -5.43 5.84
N SER A 157 5.93 -4.85 5.97
CA SER A 157 4.98 -5.23 7.02
C SER A 157 4.52 -6.68 6.91
N GLY A 158 4.32 -7.34 8.05
CA GLY A 158 3.90 -8.74 8.12
C GLY A 158 4.52 -9.50 9.28
N THR A 159 4.25 -10.80 9.34
CA THR A 159 4.83 -11.71 10.33
C THR A 159 5.71 -12.73 9.64
N TYR A 160 7.01 -12.68 9.89
CA TYR A 160 8.03 -13.57 9.36
C TYR A 160 8.25 -14.71 10.34
N SER A 161 7.64 -15.86 10.08
CA SER A 161 7.71 -17.04 10.96
C SER A 161 7.89 -18.36 10.20
N LYS A 162 7.82 -18.36 8.87
CA LYS A 162 8.07 -19.56 8.06
C LYS A 162 9.57 -19.68 7.79
N GLU A 163 10.10 -20.90 7.86
CA GLU A 163 11.53 -21.18 7.68
C GLU A 163 12.41 -20.26 8.57
N ALA A 164 11.91 -19.94 9.76
CA ALA A 164 12.53 -18.98 10.65
C ALA A 164 13.76 -19.59 11.35
N ASN A 165 14.82 -18.79 11.42
CA ASN A 165 16.05 -19.12 12.14
C ASN A 165 16.60 -17.85 12.76
N LEU A 166 17.07 -17.97 14.00
CA LEU A 166 17.73 -16.90 14.73
C LEU A 166 19.06 -17.43 15.28
N SER A 167 20.15 -16.90 14.74
CA SER A 167 21.52 -17.22 15.15
C SER A 167 22.05 -16.12 16.06
N VAL A 168 22.54 -16.48 17.25
CA VAL A 168 22.97 -15.53 18.28
C VAL A 168 24.44 -15.74 18.61
N SER A 169 25.20 -14.65 18.71
CA SER A 169 26.61 -14.66 19.10
C SER A 169 26.98 -13.49 20.01
N VAL A 170 28.01 -13.72 20.83
CA VAL A 170 28.61 -12.71 21.72
C VAL A 170 30.11 -12.96 21.81
N GLY A 171 30.93 -11.96 21.43
CA GLY A 171 32.38 -12.15 21.31
C GLY A 171 32.72 -13.31 20.38
N SER A 172 33.43 -14.32 20.91
CA SER A 172 33.79 -15.55 20.17
C SER A 172 32.81 -16.71 20.35
N THR A 173 31.74 -16.53 21.13
CA THR A 173 30.75 -17.58 21.39
C THR A 173 29.59 -17.46 20.41
N THR A 174 29.31 -18.56 19.72
CA THR A 174 28.06 -18.76 18.96
C THR A 174 27.18 -19.74 19.72
N TYR A 175 25.90 -19.42 19.82
CA TYR A 175 24.89 -20.25 20.47
C TYR A 175 24.20 -21.17 19.46
N PRO A 176 23.56 -22.26 19.92
CA PRO A 176 22.70 -23.06 19.07
C PRO A 176 21.59 -22.21 18.44
N ASP A 177 21.29 -22.50 17.19
CA ASP A 177 20.22 -21.82 16.45
C ASP A 177 18.86 -21.98 17.13
N ILE A 178 18.05 -20.94 17.04
CA ILE A 178 16.66 -20.92 17.51
C ILE A 178 15.73 -20.96 16.29
N THR A 179 14.92 -22.01 16.19
CA THR A 179 13.92 -22.17 15.11
C THR A 179 12.51 -21.76 15.53
N ASP A 180 12.20 -21.84 16.82
CA ASP A 180 11.00 -21.24 17.40
C ASP A 180 11.23 -19.75 17.66
N CYS A 181 11.23 -18.98 16.57
CA CYS A 181 11.41 -17.54 16.58
C CYS A 181 10.56 -16.89 15.48
N LYS A 182 10.32 -15.59 15.60
CA LYS A 182 9.67 -14.80 14.54
C LYS A 182 10.00 -13.32 14.66
N VAL A 183 9.85 -12.63 13.54
CA VAL A 183 9.84 -11.16 13.50
C VAL A 183 8.49 -10.68 13.00
N SER A 184 7.87 -9.74 13.72
CA SER A 184 6.65 -9.06 13.27
C SER A 184 6.95 -7.59 13.00
N MET A 185 6.60 -7.12 11.81
CA MET A 185 6.75 -5.72 11.38
C MET A 185 5.37 -5.09 11.20
N LYS A 186 5.10 -4.02 11.94
CA LYS A 186 3.84 -3.27 11.88
C LYS A 186 4.11 -1.86 11.35
N ARG A 187 3.28 -1.37 10.43
CA ARG A 187 3.38 0.00 9.92
C ARG A 187 3.20 1.04 11.03
N SER A 188 4.06 2.05 11.04
CA SER A 188 3.94 3.23 11.90
C SER A 188 3.68 4.50 11.09
N SER A 189 4.29 4.59 9.90
CA SER A 189 4.08 5.66 8.93
C SER A 189 4.35 5.13 7.52
N ASP A 190 4.39 6.01 6.52
CA ASP A 190 4.66 5.63 5.13
C ASP A 190 6.03 4.97 4.91
N ASN A 191 7.01 5.31 5.74
CA ASN A 191 8.40 4.84 5.61
C ASN A 191 9.00 4.38 6.94
N THR A 192 8.19 4.11 7.96
CA THR A 192 8.66 3.52 9.22
C THR A 192 7.77 2.36 9.70
N VAL A 193 8.38 1.43 10.43
CA VAL A 193 7.72 0.28 11.05
C VAL A 193 8.17 0.07 12.49
N GLU A 194 7.31 -0.55 13.29
CA GLU A 194 7.66 -1.18 14.56
C GLU A 194 8.08 -2.64 14.27
N VAL A 195 9.26 -3.04 14.75
CA VAL A 195 9.81 -4.39 14.56
C VAL A 195 9.87 -5.10 15.91
N THR A 196 9.13 -6.20 16.05
CA THR A 196 9.17 -7.05 17.24
C THR A 196 9.93 -8.32 16.95
N LEU A 197 11.00 -8.58 17.69
CA LEU A 197 11.75 -9.84 17.68
C LEU A 197 11.22 -10.74 18.80
N LYS A 198 10.88 -11.98 18.44
CA LYS A 198 10.48 -13.01 19.39
C LYS A 198 11.33 -14.27 19.27
N GLY A 199 11.54 -14.93 20.41
CA GLY A 199 12.22 -16.23 20.48
C GLY A 199 13.57 -16.19 21.18
N LEU A 200 14.08 -15.03 21.59
CA LEU A 200 15.32 -14.95 22.37
C LEU A 200 15.23 -15.68 23.72
N SER A 201 14.02 -15.86 24.25
CA SER A 201 13.77 -16.67 25.46
C SER A 201 14.12 -18.15 25.28
N ASN A 202 14.18 -18.62 24.03
CA ASN A 202 14.49 -20.01 23.69
C ASN A 202 16.00 -20.25 23.53
N LEU A 203 16.84 -19.25 23.84
CA LEU A 203 18.29 -19.33 23.72
C LEU A 203 18.88 -20.33 24.73
N ASN A 204 19.38 -21.45 24.21
CA ASN A 204 20.07 -22.45 25.00
C ASN A 204 21.53 -22.08 25.23
N LYS A 205 22.17 -22.66 26.26
CA LYS A 205 23.61 -22.52 26.51
C LYS A 205 24.44 -23.05 25.32
N SER A 206 25.62 -22.48 25.11
CA SER A 206 26.64 -23.00 24.20
C SER A 206 27.67 -23.83 24.97
N GLU A 207 28.46 -24.65 24.27
CA GLU A 207 29.62 -25.34 24.88
C GLU A 207 30.62 -24.34 25.49
N THR A 208 30.71 -23.14 24.90
CA THR A 208 31.69 -22.12 25.28
C THR A 208 31.09 -20.96 26.08
N GLY A 209 29.79 -20.98 26.39
CA GLY A 209 29.12 -19.85 27.06
C GLY A 209 27.82 -20.21 27.77
N LYS A 210 27.55 -19.52 28.88
CA LYS A 210 26.29 -19.67 29.63
C LYS A 210 25.10 -19.13 28.83
N GLY A 211 23.92 -19.69 29.05
CA GLY A 211 22.67 -19.12 28.52
C GLY A 211 22.44 -17.71 29.06
N MET A 212 21.72 -16.89 28.30
CA MET A 212 21.34 -15.53 28.68
C MET A 212 19.82 -15.47 28.80
N ASN A 213 19.32 -14.81 29.85
CA ASN A 213 17.88 -14.62 30.02
C ASN A 213 17.43 -13.37 29.26
N LEU A 214 17.06 -13.54 27.99
CA LEU A 214 16.63 -12.45 27.10
C LEU A 214 15.15 -12.63 26.74
N GLY A 215 14.39 -11.54 26.83
CA GLY A 215 12.98 -11.50 26.47
C GLY A 215 12.74 -11.09 25.01
N ASP A 216 11.47 -11.09 24.62
CA ASP A 216 11.03 -10.44 23.38
C ASP A 216 11.20 -8.92 23.54
N PHE A 217 11.48 -8.20 22.45
CA PHE A 217 11.49 -6.73 22.47
C PHE A 217 10.98 -6.14 21.15
N THR A 218 10.50 -4.90 21.22
CA THR A 218 10.00 -4.13 20.08
C THR A 218 10.86 -2.89 19.86
N VAL A 219 11.26 -2.66 18.61
CA VAL A 219 11.99 -1.49 18.14
C VAL A 219 11.01 -0.61 17.36
N THR A 220 10.82 0.63 17.80
CA THR A 220 9.99 1.62 17.10
C THR A 220 10.84 2.42 16.12
N ASP A 221 10.18 3.17 15.21
CA ASP A 221 10.83 4.09 14.27
C ASP A 221 11.92 3.46 13.39
N VAL A 222 11.77 2.19 13.03
CA VAL A 222 12.67 1.52 12.08
C VAL A 222 12.34 2.03 10.68
N LYS A 223 13.31 2.71 10.05
CA LYS A 223 13.17 3.34 8.75
C LYS A 223 13.20 2.31 7.64
N VAL A 224 12.33 2.48 6.65
CA VAL A 224 12.24 1.67 5.44
C VAL A 224 12.70 2.51 4.24
N THR A 225 13.61 1.97 3.43
CA THR A 225 14.08 2.59 2.19
C THR A 225 14.22 1.55 1.08
N SER A 226 14.16 1.98 -0.17
CA SER A 226 14.49 1.13 -1.32
C SER A 226 15.05 1.99 -2.44
N ALA A 227 16.02 1.45 -3.17
CA ALA A 227 16.60 2.09 -4.37
C ALA A 227 15.98 1.57 -5.67
N ASP A 228 15.42 0.36 -5.65
CA ASP A 228 14.98 -0.38 -6.84
C ASP A 228 13.52 -0.90 -6.76
N ASN A 229 12.85 -0.65 -5.64
CA ASN A 229 11.49 -1.12 -5.33
C ASN A 229 11.32 -2.65 -5.39
N SER A 230 12.42 -3.39 -5.19
CA SER A 230 12.46 -4.86 -5.16
C SER A 230 13.10 -5.38 -3.87
N THR A 231 14.11 -4.67 -3.36
CA THR A 231 14.76 -4.92 -2.09
C THR A 231 14.54 -3.72 -1.18
N PHE A 232 13.98 -4.00 0.00
CA PHE A 232 13.62 -2.99 0.97
C PHE A 232 14.57 -3.09 2.16
N LYS A 233 15.32 -2.03 2.40
CA LYS A 233 16.25 -1.92 3.53
C LYS A 233 15.51 -1.40 4.76
N ILE A 234 15.75 -2.03 5.90
CA ILE A 234 15.27 -1.56 7.21
C ILE A 234 16.45 -1.19 8.10
N GLU A 235 16.41 -0.03 8.75
CA GLU A 235 17.48 0.44 9.64
C GLU A 235 16.92 1.27 10.79
N GLY A 236 17.53 1.16 11.97
CA GLY A 236 17.11 1.94 13.13
C GLY A 236 18.04 1.80 14.33
N SER A 237 17.82 2.65 15.33
CA SER A 237 18.43 2.52 16.66
C SER A 237 17.50 1.73 17.57
N ILE A 238 18.07 0.85 18.38
CA ILE A 238 17.34 0.10 19.40
C ILE A 238 17.45 0.88 20.70
N SER A 239 16.29 1.25 21.25
CA SER A 239 16.13 1.78 22.60
C SER A 239 14.84 1.21 23.18
N ALA A 240 14.91 -0.05 23.62
CA ALA A 240 13.77 -0.85 24.04
C ALA A 240 13.95 -1.38 25.47
N THR A 241 12.89 -1.98 25.99
CA THR A 241 12.94 -2.83 27.18
C THR A 241 12.31 -4.17 26.80
N ASP A 242 12.99 -5.28 27.11
CA ASP A 242 12.48 -6.60 26.81
C ASP A 242 11.35 -7.03 27.78
N THR A 243 10.70 -8.16 27.50
CA THR A 243 9.64 -8.70 28.36
C THR A 243 10.10 -9.11 29.76
N ASN A 244 11.40 -9.14 30.02
CA ASN A 244 12.00 -9.44 31.31
C ASN A 244 12.42 -8.15 32.07
N ASN A 245 12.02 -6.98 31.59
CA ASN A 245 12.41 -5.65 32.09
C ASN A 245 13.91 -5.32 31.96
N THR A 246 14.61 -5.97 31.02
CA THR A 246 16.00 -5.63 30.68
C THR A 246 16.03 -4.56 29.62
N LYS A 247 16.72 -3.45 29.89
CA LYS A 247 16.95 -2.40 28.88
C LYS A 247 17.79 -2.96 27.73
N ILE A 248 17.37 -2.73 26.49
CA ILE A 248 18.08 -3.15 25.27
C ILE A 248 18.46 -1.89 24.48
N THR A 249 19.76 -1.71 24.21
CA THR A 249 20.26 -0.59 23.40
C THR A 249 21.15 -1.07 22.26
N GLY A 250 21.06 -0.49 21.08
CA GLY A 250 21.85 -0.95 19.94
C GLY A 250 21.35 -0.45 18.59
N THR A 251 21.49 -1.27 17.56
CA THR A 251 21.08 -0.98 16.18
C THR A 251 20.41 -2.19 15.53
N ILE A 252 19.48 -1.92 14.63
CA ILE A 252 18.85 -2.90 13.74
C ILE A 252 19.19 -2.53 12.29
N SER A 253 19.55 -3.52 11.48
CA SER A 253 19.75 -3.36 10.04
C SER A 253 19.35 -4.64 9.32
N GLY A 254 18.68 -4.55 8.18
CA GLY A 254 18.28 -5.73 7.43
C GLY A 254 17.67 -5.41 6.07
N THR A 255 17.25 -6.45 5.38
CA THR A 255 16.57 -6.38 4.09
C THR A 255 15.37 -7.29 4.03
N VAL A 256 14.35 -6.86 3.29
CA VAL A 256 13.22 -7.70 2.86
C VAL A 256 13.23 -7.76 1.34
N THR A 257 13.22 -8.98 0.80
CA THR A 257 13.15 -9.25 -0.64
C THR A 257 12.26 -10.48 -0.84
N ASN A 258 11.31 -10.41 -1.78
CA ASN A 258 10.44 -11.56 -2.12
C ASN A 258 9.80 -12.23 -0.90
N SER A 259 9.33 -11.45 0.07
CA SER A 259 8.70 -11.94 1.32
C SER A 259 9.63 -12.63 2.32
N GLU A 260 10.93 -12.58 2.09
CA GLU A 260 11.97 -13.09 2.98
C GLU A 260 12.70 -11.93 3.65
N ALA A 261 12.81 -11.97 4.98
CA ALA A 261 13.54 -11.01 5.79
C ALA A 261 14.87 -11.60 6.25
N ASN A 262 15.93 -10.80 6.12
CA ASN A 262 17.26 -11.06 6.68
C ASN A 262 17.65 -9.85 7.52
N ILE A 263 17.72 -10.01 8.85
CA ILE A 263 17.81 -8.89 9.80
C ILE A 263 18.90 -9.17 10.82
N THR A 264 19.77 -8.20 11.03
CA THR A 264 20.78 -8.21 12.09
C THR A 264 20.38 -7.23 13.17
N PHE A 265 20.31 -7.73 14.41
CA PHE A 265 20.20 -6.95 15.62
C PHE A 265 21.55 -6.97 16.32
N THR A 266 22.12 -5.81 16.59
CA THR A 266 23.36 -5.66 17.38
C THR A 266 23.01 -4.84 18.61
N PHE A 267 23.08 -5.44 19.79
CA PHE A 267 22.53 -4.81 21.00
C PHE A 267 23.23 -5.21 22.29
N LYS A 268 23.09 -4.36 23.31
CA LYS A 268 23.54 -4.58 24.69
C LYS A 268 22.33 -4.74 25.62
N PRO A 269 22.23 -5.86 26.35
CA PRO A 269 21.29 -5.99 27.46
C PRO A 269 21.85 -5.33 28.73
N GLY A 270 21.08 -4.42 29.32
CA GLY A 270 21.45 -3.70 30.55
C GLY A 270 22.77 -2.93 30.41
N ALA A 271 23.71 -3.22 31.32
CA ALA A 271 25.04 -2.61 31.34
C ALA A 271 26.14 -3.55 30.79
N MET A 272 25.76 -4.55 29.98
CA MET A 272 26.73 -5.49 29.39
C MET A 272 27.78 -4.71 28.57
N PRO A 273 29.09 -5.01 28.73
CA PRO A 273 30.14 -4.23 28.07
C PRO A 273 30.27 -4.55 26.58
N ILE A 274 29.83 -5.74 26.16
CA ILE A 274 29.95 -6.28 24.81
C ILE A 274 28.59 -6.38 24.13
N ASP A 275 28.55 -6.15 22.82
CA ASP A 275 27.35 -6.34 22.01
C ASP A 275 27.06 -7.82 21.77
N ILE A 276 25.77 -8.14 21.74
CA ILE A 276 25.22 -9.39 21.22
C ILE A 276 24.79 -9.12 19.78
N THR A 277 25.12 -10.05 18.89
CA THR A 277 24.61 -10.06 17.51
C THR A 277 23.59 -11.17 17.37
N ALA A 278 22.38 -10.84 16.94
CA ALA A 278 21.33 -11.79 16.60
C ALA A 278 20.95 -11.61 15.13
N GLN A 279 21.15 -12.66 14.32
CA GLN A 279 20.84 -12.69 12.91
C GLN A 279 19.56 -13.51 12.69
N PHE A 280 18.50 -12.83 12.30
CA PHE A 280 17.22 -13.43 11.95
C PHE A 280 17.12 -13.64 10.45
N LYS A 281 16.62 -14.81 10.05
CA LYS A 281 16.17 -15.11 8.71
C LYS A 281 14.78 -15.73 8.77
N GLY A 282 13.85 -15.33 7.91
CA GLY A 282 12.53 -15.96 7.84
C GLY A 282 11.62 -15.38 6.76
N LYS A 283 10.52 -16.07 6.47
CA LYS A 283 9.53 -15.71 5.45
C LYS A 283 8.15 -15.43 6.06
N LYS A 284 7.37 -14.58 5.39
CA LYS A 284 5.98 -14.26 5.75
C LYS A 284 5.00 -15.41 5.45
#